data_AF-A0A0K0CYW4-F1
#
_entry.id   AF-A0A0K0CYW4-F1
#
_cell.length_a   1.000
_cell.length_b   1.000
_cell.length_c   1.000
_cell.angle_alpha   90.00
_cell.angle_beta   90.00
_cell.angle_gamma   90.00
#
_symmetry.space_group_name_H-M   'P 1'
#
loop_
_entity.id
_entity.type
_entity.pdbx_description
1 polymer ?
#
loop_
_entity_poly.entity_id
_entity_poly.type
_entity_poly.pdbx_seq_one_letter_code
_entity_poly.pdbx_strand_id
1 'polypeptide(L)'
;MVFVGALLRRAPRRMQCRGMATKIVSSQPITLEEKNDALEVLLQRGPDTKALTIPLVWLRDHCRHPASYNQATNQRKSNATNLFECAEIVGKESVSVTDENKLAIRWKDGLQSQFHVSDIVECSELDPPPVLSNYVKSWKQLAPDELPRIHISGFSMKTLAGLFVKYGMVIVDGVEANPHATEQFCRSIAPIHNTFFGSFWVFSNKTQEKGEEYHEDTAYGNESIGPHTDGTYFQQTPGIQVFHCLHVAERGGDTLLVDGLYCANQLKKQNPEAFRILTEHKVSYFPILLIFKLQTFRYRSYRILWFLTGFEQEM
;
A
#
# COMPACT_ATOMS: atom_id res chain seq x y z
N MET A 1 3.36 10.65 18.87
CA MET A 1 4.19 9.68 18.15
C MET A 1 3.32 8.85 17.20
N VAL A 2 3.60 8.91 15.90
CA VAL A 2 2.80 8.22 14.86
C VAL A 2 3.63 7.11 14.18
N PHE A 3 3.12 5.88 14.09
CA PHE A 3 3.71 4.73 13.40
C PHE A 3 2.84 4.31 12.22
N VAL A 4 3.42 3.82 11.11
CA VAL A 4 2.66 3.27 9.96
C VAL A 4 3.36 2.08 9.30
N GLY A 5 2.63 0.97 9.09
CA GLY A 5 2.83 0.03 7.99
C GLY A 5 1.83 0.32 6.87
N ALA A 6 2.30 0.69 5.68
CA ALA A 6 1.43 0.96 4.53
C ALA A 6 1.56 -0.14 3.47
N LEU A 7 0.42 -0.75 3.11
CA LEU A 7 0.20 -1.33 1.79
C LEU A 7 -0.02 -0.18 0.79
N LEU A 8 1.05 0.16 0.06
CA LEU A 8 1.03 1.21 -0.97
C LEU A 8 0.10 0.82 -2.13
N ARG A 9 -1.11 1.41 -2.17
CA ARG A 9 -1.86 1.52 -3.43
C ARG A 9 -1.29 2.68 -4.25
N ARG A 10 -0.94 2.40 -5.52
CA ARG A 10 -0.29 3.32 -6.45
C ARG A 10 -1.09 4.62 -6.60
N ALA A 11 -0.53 5.74 -6.15
CA ALA A 11 -0.95 7.07 -6.60
C ALA A 11 -0.50 7.27 -8.07
N PRO A 12 -1.21 8.07 -8.88
CA PRO A 12 -0.80 8.37 -10.26
C PRO A 12 0.58 9.04 -10.26
N ARG A 13 1.58 8.33 -10.80
CA ARG A 13 2.99 8.73 -10.88
C ARG A 13 3.20 9.81 -11.93
N ARG A 14 2.67 11.02 -11.73
CA ARG A 14 2.97 12.16 -12.62
C ARG A 14 4.26 12.92 -12.27
N MET A 15 5.01 12.48 -11.26
CA MET A 15 6.21 13.18 -10.80
C MET A 15 7.35 12.23 -10.46
N GLN A 16 7.79 11.38 -11.40
CA GLN A 16 9.17 10.87 -11.40
C GLN A 16 9.65 10.20 -12.70
N CYS A 17 9.23 10.68 -13.88
CA CYS A 17 9.91 10.35 -15.13
C CYS A 17 10.89 11.48 -15.50
N ARG A 18 11.99 11.61 -14.74
CA ARG A 18 13.23 12.17 -15.29
C ARG A 18 14.02 10.99 -15.84
N GLY A 19 13.96 10.71 -17.13
CA GLY A 19 14.76 9.60 -17.67
C GLY A 19 14.60 9.36 -19.16
N MET A 20 15.21 10.25 -19.97
CA MET A 20 15.44 10.16 -21.42
C MET A 20 14.17 10.05 -22.29
N ALA A 21 14.15 10.76 -23.42
CA ALA A 21 13.09 10.64 -24.40
C ALA A 21 13.08 9.21 -24.97
N THR A 22 11.94 8.54 -24.89
CA THR A 22 11.72 7.22 -25.50
C THR A 22 11.07 7.40 -26.86
N LYS A 23 11.56 6.69 -27.86
CA LYS A 23 11.01 6.67 -29.22
C LYS A 23 10.76 5.25 -29.68
N ILE A 24 9.76 5.06 -30.53
CA ILE A 24 9.48 3.79 -31.20
C ILE A 24 10.25 3.78 -32.52
N VAL A 25 11.15 2.80 -32.68
CA VAL A 25 11.95 2.58 -33.89
C VAL A 25 11.18 1.72 -34.90
N SER A 26 10.53 0.67 -34.42
CA SER A 26 9.71 -0.22 -35.24
C SER A 26 8.68 -0.96 -34.38
N SER A 27 7.64 -1.47 -35.02
CA SER A 27 6.64 -2.32 -34.38
C SER A 27 6.19 -3.41 -35.35
N GLN A 28 6.05 -4.65 -34.88
CA GLN A 28 5.56 -5.76 -35.68
C GLN A 28 4.68 -6.72 -34.87
N PRO A 29 3.58 -7.24 -35.45
CA PRO A 29 2.82 -8.34 -34.84
C PRO A 29 3.68 -9.59 -34.69
N ILE A 30 3.57 -10.23 -33.54
CA ILE A 30 4.18 -11.52 -33.22
C ILE A 30 3.15 -12.42 -32.54
N THR A 31 3.47 -13.70 -32.43
CA THR A 31 2.64 -14.71 -31.78
C THR A 31 3.31 -15.17 -30.49
N LEU A 32 2.60 -15.08 -29.37
CA LEU A 32 2.97 -15.65 -28.08
C LEU A 32 2.33 -17.03 -27.91
N GLU A 33 1.00 -17.12 -27.98
CA GLU A 33 0.22 -18.36 -27.87
C GLU A 33 -0.62 -18.58 -29.13
N GLU A 34 -1.42 -17.59 -29.50
CA GLU A 34 -2.28 -17.61 -30.68
C GLU A 34 -1.79 -16.65 -31.76
N LYS A 35 -2.14 -16.93 -33.02
CA LYS A 35 -1.60 -16.21 -34.18
C LYS A 35 -1.82 -14.70 -34.08
N ASN A 36 -0.72 -13.94 -33.99
CA ASN A 36 -0.68 -12.47 -33.92
C ASN A 36 -1.35 -11.86 -32.66
N ASP A 37 -1.25 -12.52 -31.51
CA ASP A 37 -1.80 -12.06 -30.23
C ASP A 37 -0.95 -11.01 -29.48
N ALA A 38 0.20 -10.62 -30.02
CA ALA A 38 1.10 -9.64 -29.40
C ALA A 38 1.79 -8.72 -30.41
N LEU A 39 2.38 -7.64 -29.89
CA LEU A 39 3.25 -6.73 -30.63
C LEU A 39 4.65 -6.74 -30.04
N GLU A 40 5.65 -6.90 -30.89
CA GLU A 40 7.02 -6.56 -30.57
C GLU A 40 7.27 -5.10 -31.00
N VAL A 41 7.63 -4.26 -30.03
CA VAL A 41 7.92 -2.85 -30.25
C VAL A 41 9.39 -2.58 -29.89
N LEU A 42 10.15 -2.13 -30.87
CA LEU A 42 11.55 -1.74 -30.68
C LEU A 42 11.61 -0.31 -30.16
N LEU A 43 12.04 -0.14 -28.93
CA LEU A 43 12.09 1.13 -28.23
C LEU A 43 13.54 1.62 -28.11
N GLN A 44 13.77 2.88 -28.45
CA GLN A 44 15.04 3.57 -28.25
C GLN A 44 14.94 4.53 -27.07
N ARG A 45 15.85 4.41 -26.10
CA ARG A 45 15.95 5.27 -24.90
C ARG A 45 17.40 5.71 -24.72
N GLY A 46 17.74 6.89 -25.21
CA GLY A 46 19.13 7.33 -25.29
C GLY A 46 19.93 6.46 -26.29
N PRO A 47 21.12 5.95 -25.92
CA PRO A 47 21.91 5.07 -26.79
C PRO A 47 21.38 3.63 -26.84
N ASP A 48 20.53 3.24 -25.88
CA ASP A 48 20.06 1.86 -25.74
C ASP A 48 18.80 1.62 -26.56
N THR A 49 18.76 0.47 -27.24
CA THR A 49 17.58 -0.03 -27.94
C THR A 49 17.15 -1.35 -27.33
N LYS A 50 15.88 -1.47 -26.96
CA LYS A 50 15.29 -2.69 -26.39
C LYS A 50 13.98 -3.03 -27.07
N ALA A 51 13.78 -4.31 -27.36
CA ALA A 51 12.49 -4.82 -27.79
C ALA A 51 11.60 -5.02 -26.55
N LEU A 52 10.32 -4.64 -26.67
CA LEU A 52 9.28 -4.88 -25.70
C LEU A 52 8.17 -5.69 -26.35
N THR A 53 7.80 -6.81 -25.74
CA THR A 53 6.67 -7.63 -26.18
C THR A 53 5.41 -7.25 -25.41
N ILE A 54 4.37 -6.85 -26.11
CA ILE A 54 3.14 -6.33 -25.53
C ILE A 54 1.95 -7.17 -26.04
N PRO A 55 1.25 -7.91 -25.17
CA PRO A 55 0.03 -8.61 -25.56
C PRO A 55 -1.04 -7.65 -26.08
N LEU A 56 -1.67 -8.00 -27.21
CA LEU A 56 -2.75 -7.19 -27.79
C LEU A 56 -3.94 -7.07 -26.83
N VAL A 57 -4.23 -8.12 -26.07
CA VAL A 57 -5.27 -8.12 -25.05
C VAL A 57 -5.03 -7.05 -23.98
N TRP A 58 -3.77 -6.82 -23.59
CA TRP A 58 -3.41 -5.76 -22.64
C TRP A 58 -3.65 -4.38 -23.25
N LEU A 59 -3.23 -4.17 -24.50
CA LEU A 59 -3.48 -2.92 -25.21
C LEU A 59 -4.98 -2.65 -25.36
N ARG A 60 -5.77 -3.68 -25.70
CA ARG A 60 -7.22 -3.56 -25.83
C ARG A 60 -7.88 -3.17 -24.51
N ASP A 61 -7.46 -3.77 -23.39
CA ASP A 61 -7.97 -3.46 -22.04
C ASP A 61 -7.61 -2.05 -21.57
N HIS A 62 -6.47 -1.53 -22.01
CA HIS A 62 -5.97 -0.20 -21.63
C HIS A 62 -6.36 0.90 -22.63
N CYS A 63 -7.22 0.56 -23.61
CA CYS A 63 -7.75 1.50 -24.56
C CYS A 63 -8.46 2.69 -23.88
N ARG A 64 -8.08 3.93 -24.25
CA ARG A 64 -8.67 5.17 -23.73
C ARG A 64 -9.79 5.76 -24.59
N HIS A 65 -10.24 5.04 -25.62
CA HIS A 65 -11.38 5.46 -26.44
C HIS A 65 -12.65 5.58 -25.57
N PRO A 66 -13.55 6.56 -25.80
CA PRO A 66 -14.75 6.74 -24.97
C PRO A 66 -15.67 5.52 -24.84
N ALA A 67 -15.61 4.60 -25.81
CA ALA A 67 -16.31 3.32 -25.77
C ALA A 67 -15.71 2.32 -24.76
N SER A 68 -14.41 2.40 -24.49
CA SER A 68 -13.66 1.49 -23.60
C SER A 68 -13.20 2.14 -22.30
N TYR A 69 -13.34 3.47 -22.16
CA TYR A 69 -12.89 4.22 -20.99
C TYR A 69 -13.83 5.37 -20.64
N ASN A 70 -14.07 5.58 -19.35
CA ASN A 70 -14.75 6.76 -18.82
C ASN A 70 -13.71 7.77 -18.34
N GLN A 71 -13.50 8.83 -19.14
CA GLN A 71 -12.54 9.90 -18.83
C GLN A 71 -12.86 10.63 -17.53
N ALA A 72 -14.14 10.79 -17.18
CA ALA A 72 -14.56 11.56 -16.01
C ALA A 72 -14.27 10.82 -14.69
N THR A 73 -14.42 9.49 -14.68
CA THR A 73 -14.21 8.67 -13.46
C THR A 73 -12.88 7.95 -13.44
N ASN A 74 -12.12 8.03 -14.54
CA ASN A 74 -10.92 7.26 -14.78
C ASN A 74 -11.09 5.72 -14.73
N GLN A 75 -12.26 5.23 -15.17
CA GLN A 75 -12.62 3.82 -15.10
C GLN A 75 -12.65 3.17 -16.49
N ARG A 76 -12.19 1.91 -16.55
CA ARG A 76 -12.35 1.06 -17.74
C ARG A 76 -13.81 0.68 -17.92
N LYS A 77 -14.24 0.58 -19.18
CA LYS A 77 -15.53 0.03 -19.62
C LYS A 77 -15.36 -1.29 -20.39
N SER A 78 -14.12 -1.73 -20.61
CA SER A 78 -13.81 -3.02 -21.25
C SER A 78 -14.51 -4.16 -20.48
N ASN A 79 -15.11 -5.09 -21.24
CA ASN A 79 -15.71 -6.28 -20.67
C ASN A 79 -14.67 -7.41 -20.70
N ALA A 80 -14.35 -7.96 -19.54
CA ALA A 80 -13.37 -9.05 -19.43
C ALA A 80 -13.82 -10.33 -20.16
N THR A 81 -15.12 -10.55 -20.37
CA THR A 81 -15.64 -11.80 -20.95
C THR A 81 -15.43 -11.92 -22.46
N ASN A 82 -15.20 -10.82 -23.17
CA ASN A 82 -14.99 -10.82 -24.63
C ASN A 82 -13.70 -10.10 -25.04
N LEU A 83 -12.82 -9.82 -24.07
CA LEU A 83 -11.66 -8.98 -24.30
C LEU A 83 -10.68 -9.57 -25.33
N PHE A 84 -10.48 -10.88 -25.30
CA PHE A 84 -9.61 -11.61 -26.24
C PHE A 84 -10.16 -11.54 -27.68
N GLU A 85 -11.46 -11.78 -27.85
CA GLU A 85 -12.15 -11.67 -29.15
C GLU A 85 -12.07 -10.23 -29.71
N CYS A 86 -12.14 -9.24 -28.82
CA CYS A 86 -12.02 -7.83 -29.20
C CYS A 86 -10.56 -7.38 -29.44
N ALA A 87 -9.57 -8.18 -29.05
CA ALA A 87 -8.15 -7.86 -29.12
C ALA A 87 -7.46 -8.37 -30.40
N GLU A 88 -8.23 -8.46 -31.50
CA GLU A 88 -7.71 -8.91 -32.80
C GLU A 88 -7.39 -7.74 -33.74
N ILE A 89 -6.35 -7.93 -34.56
CA ILE A 89 -5.98 -7.03 -35.67
C ILE A 89 -6.03 -7.80 -37.00
N VAL A 90 -6.31 -7.10 -38.10
CA VAL A 90 -6.42 -7.74 -39.44
C VAL A 90 -5.03 -8.11 -40.00
N GLY A 91 -4.03 -7.27 -39.75
CA GLY A 91 -2.68 -7.43 -40.24
C GLY A 91 -1.74 -6.37 -39.67
N LYS A 92 -0.48 -6.35 -40.13
CA LYS A 92 0.54 -5.41 -39.63
C LYS A 92 0.18 -3.95 -39.91
N GLU A 93 -0.58 -3.69 -40.97
CA GLU A 93 -1.07 -2.38 -41.37
C GLU A 93 -2.09 -1.77 -40.41
N SER A 94 -2.69 -2.59 -39.53
CA SER A 94 -3.51 -2.11 -38.42
C SER A 94 -2.69 -1.36 -37.36
N VAL A 95 -1.37 -1.51 -37.36
CA VAL A 95 -0.47 -0.89 -36.38
C VAL A 95 0.37 0.17 -37.07
N SER A 96 0.39 1.36 -36.49
CA SER A 96 1.19 2.47 -36.99
C SER A 96 1.81 3.23 -35.83
N VAL A 97 2.96 3.82 -36.10
CA VAL A 97 3.65 4.70 -35.17
C VAL A 97 3.48 6.12 -35.68
N THR A 98 2.96 7.00 -34.82
CA THR A 98 2.83 8.43 -35.11
C THR A 98 3.77 9.23 -34.22
N ASP A 99 4.34 10.31 -34.76
CA ASP A 99 5.23 11.24 -34.04
C ASP A 99 6.45 10.60 -33.35
N GLU A 100 6.84 9.38 -33.77
CA GLU A 100 7.89 8.54 -33.14
C GLU A 100 7.64 8.12 -31.68
N ASN A 101 6.49 8.46 -31.09
CA ASN A 101 6.23 8.26 -29.66
C ASN A 101 4.77 7.86 -29.35
N LYS A 102 3.94 7.64 -30.37
CA LYS A 102 2.58 7.12 -30.20
C LYS A 102 2.41 5.84 -31.01
N LEU A 103 1.84 4.84 -30.37
CA LEU A 103 1.40 3.60 -31.00
C LEU A 103 -0.10 3.70 -31.28
N ALA A 104 -0.49 3.63 -32.55
CA ALA A 104 -1.88 3.62 -32.99
C ALA A 104 -2.27 2.23 -33.51
N ILE A 105 -3.42 1.73 -33.06
CA ILE A 105 -3.94 0.39 -33.41
C ILE A 105 -5.37 0.52 -33.91
N ARG A 106 -5.63 -0.08 -35.07
CA ARG A 106 -6.98 -0.33 -35.60
C ARG A 106 -7.37 -1.79 -35.38
N TRP A 107 -8.30 -1.99 -34.47
CA TRP A 107 -8.83 -3.32 -34.14
C TRP A 107 -9.77 -3.83 -35.23
N LYS A 108 -9.94 -5.16 -35.30
CA LYS A 108 -10.81 -5.84 -36.27
C LYS A 108 -12.28 -5.41 -36.13
N ASP A 109 -12.71 -5.05 -34.93
CA ASP A 109 -14.05 -4.51 -34.64
C ASP A 109 -14.25 -3.04 -35.06
N GLY A 110 -13.22 -2.41 -35.64
CA GLY A 110 -13.23 -1.03 -36.12
C GLY A 110 -12.85 0.01 -35.07
N LEU A 111 -12.70 -0.37 -33.80
CA LEU A 111 -12.25 0.56 -32.77
C LEU A 111 -10.80 1.00 -33.02
N GLN A 112 -10.49 2.25 -32.67
CA GLN A 112 -9.14 2.80 -32.79
C GLN A 112 -8.59 3.18 -31.42
N SER A 113 -7.36 2.74 -31.15
CA SER A 113 -6.64 3.04 -29.91
C SER A 113 -5.35 3.77 -30.21
N GLN A 114 -4.98 4.67 -29.30
CA GLN A 114 -3.70 5.37 -29.33
C GLN A 114 -3.08 5.32 -27.94
N PHE A 115 -1.79 5.02 -27.88
CA PHE A 115 -1.02 4.91 -26.65
C PHE A 115 0.23 5.76 -26.79
N HIS A 116 0.52 6.58 -25.78
CA HIS A 116 1.83 7.21 -25.73
C HIS A 116 2.85 6.17 -25.25
N VAL A 117 4.03 6.16 -25.85
CA VAL A 117 5.07 5.16 -25.55
C VAL A 117 5.52 5.22 -24.09
N SER A 118 5.47 6.40 -23.45
CA SER A 118 5.76 6.52 -22.01
C SER A 118 4.80 5.71 -21.15
N ASP A 119 3.51 5.68 -21.50
CA ASP A 119 2.49 5.01 -20.69
C ASP A 119 2.66 3.48 -20.77
N ILE A 120 3.13 2.98 -21.92
CA ILE A 120 3.51 1.58 -22.12
C ILE A 120 4.76 1.26 -21.29
N VAL A 121 5.80 2.09 -21.39
CA VAL A 121 7.06 1.86 -20.68
C VAL A 121 6.89 1.88 -19.17
N GLU A 122 6.10 2.82 -18.62
CA GLU A 122 5.78 2.91 -17.18
C GLU A 122 5.04 1.67 -16.64
N CYS A 123 4.44 0.88 -17.53
CA CYS A 123 3.75 -0.36 -17.19
C CYS A 123 4.57 -1.62 -17.50
N SER A 124 5.81 -1.48 -17.98
CA SER A 124 6.65 -2.58 -18.47
C SER A 124 7.81 -2.90 -17.53
N GLU A 125 8.49 -4.01 -17.81
CA GLU A 125 9.75 -4.41 -17.19
C GLU A 125 10.91 -3.41 -17.43
N LEU A 126 10.75 -2.47 -18.37
CA LEU A 126 11.70 -1.39 -18.62
C LEU A 126 11.63 -0.26 -17.57
N ASP A 127 10.54 -0.20 -16.80
CA ASP A 127 10.39 0.67 -15.62
C ASP A 127 10.15 -0.20 -14.36
N PRO A 128 11.19 -0.90 -13.87
CA PRO A 128 11.04 -1.78 -12.72
C PRO A 128 10.52 -1.00 -11.50
N PRO A 129 9.74 -1.66 -10.62
CA PRO A 129 9.24 -1.01 -9.43
C PRO A 129 10.40 -0.48 -8.56
N PRO A 130 10.21 0.64 -7.87
CA PRO A 130 11.21 1.18 -6.97
C PRO A 130 11.60 0.15 -5.93
N VAL A 131 12.90 -0.05 -5.74
CA VAL A 131 13.42 -0.94 -4.70
C VAL A 131 13.18 -0.25 -3.35
N LEU A 132 12.32 -0.83 -2.50
CA LEU A 132 11.92 -0.25 -1.22
C LEU A 132 13.11 0.11 -0.31
N SER A 133 14.18 -0.68 -0.37
CA SER A 133 15.42 -0.41 0.39
C SER A 133 16.08 0.93 0.04
N ASN A 134 15.78 1.52 -1.11
CA ASN A 134 16.28 2.84 -1.48
C ASN A 134 15.53 3.98 -0.79
N TYR A 135 14.35 3.69 -0.25
CA TYR A 135 13.47 4.68 0.38
C TYR A 135 13.46 4.54 1.90
N VAL A 136 13.65 3.33 2.43
CA VAL A 136 13.66 3.03 3.87
C VAL A 136 15.09 3.11 4.42
N LYS A 137 15.28 3.82 5.53
CA LYS A 137 16.49 3.82 6.35
C LYS A 137 16.24 2.94 7.56
N SER A 138 16.89 1.79 7.63
CA SER A 138 16.90 0.99 8.85
C SER A 138 17.86 1.61 9.88
N TRP A 139 17.48 1.61 11.17
CA TRP A 139 18.22 2.29 12.23
C TRP A 139 18.28 1.47 13.52
N LYS A 140 19.45 1.49 14.19
CA LYS A 140 19.63 0.92 15.54
C LYS A 140 19.28 1.93 16.62
N GLN A 141 19.74 3.16 16.42
CA GLN A 141 19.55 4.31 17.28
C GLN A 141 19.58 5.55 16.37
N LEU A 142 18.74 6.53 16.67
CA LEU A 142 18.75 7.82 16.00
C LEU A 142 19.24 8.87 16.99
N ALA A 143 20.15 9.72 16.54
CA ALA A 143 20.53 10.89 17.32
C ALA A 143 19.37 11.90 17.38
N PRO A 144 19.29 12.79 18.39
CA PRO A 144 18.19 13.75 18.51
C PRO A 144 17.96 14.64 17.29
N ASP A 145 19.04 15.01 16.60
CA ASP A 145 19.05 15.80 15.36
C ASP A 145 18.65 14.99 14.11
N GLU A 146 18.73 13.66 14.17
CA GLU A 146 18.26 12.77 13.09
C GLU A 146 16.78 12.40 13.21
N LEU A 147 16.13 12.69 14.35
CA LEU A 147 14.73 12.35 14.56
C LEU A 147 13.85 13.03 13.52
N PRO A 148 12.98 12.28 12.80
CA PRO A 148 12.09 12.84 11.81
C PRO A 148 11.03 13.71 12.48
N ARG A 149 11.28 15.03 12.55
CA ARG A 149 10.40 16.03 13.18
C ARG A 149 9.86 17.01 12.16
N ILE A 150 8.59 17.36 12.30
CA ILE A 150 7.94 18.47 11.58
C ILE A 150 7.11 19.30 12.56
N HIS A 151 6.97 20.59 12.30
CA HIS A 151 6.06 21.45 13.05
C HIS A 151 4.72 21.58 12.31
N ILE A 152 3.60 21.60 13.04
CA ILE A 152 2.25 21.62 12.44
C ILE A 152 2.02 22.85 11.53
N SER A 153 2.59 24.01 11.85
CA SER A 153 2.47 25.23 11.04
C SER A 153 3.12 25.12 9.65
N GLY A 154 4.12 24.24 9.51
CA GLY A 154 4.81 23.95 8.26
C GLY A 154 4.40 22.60 7.65
N PHE A 155 3.25 22.06 8.07
CA PHE A 155 2.84 20.72 7.68
C PHE A 155 2.72 20.57 6.16
N SER A 156 3.31 19.50 5.64
CA SER A 156 3.18 19.09 4.24
C SER A 156 3.02 17.59 4.17
N MET A 157 1.98 17.12 3.48
CA MET A 157 1.75 15.70 3.28
C MET A 157 2.92 15.01 2.58
N LYS A 158 3.57 15.73 1.65
CA LYS A 158 4.76 15.21 0.94
C LYS A 158 5.94 14.99 1.89
N THR A 159 6.20 15.95 2.78
CA THR A 159 7.27 15.85 3.78
C THR A 159 6.97 14.77 4.80
N LEU A 160 5.74 14.74 5.33
CA LEU A 160 5.28 13.70 6.25
C LEU A 160 5.48 12.32 5.61
N ALA A 161 4.91 12.07 4.43
CA ALA A 161 5.02 10.79 3.75
C ALA A 161 6.47 10.39 3.43
N GLY A 162 7.31 11.35 3.02
CA GLY A 162 8.73 11.09 2.72
C GLY A 162 9.52 10.69 3.97
N LEU A 163 9.37 11.43 5.07
CA LEU A 163 10.01 11.09 6.35
C LEU A 163 9.45 9.78 6.90
N PHE A 164 8.13 9.61 6.80
CA PHE A 164 7.43 8.45 7.31
C PHE A 164 7.91 7.17 6.60
N VAL A 165 7.91 7.14 5.27
CA VAL A 165 8.42 5.99 4.50
C VAL A 165 9.89 5.72 4.81
N LYS A 166 10.68 6.76 5.04
CA LYS A 166 12.10 6.63 5.33
C LYS A 166 12.39 6.05 6.71
N TYR A 167 11.70 6.51 7.75
CA TYR A 167 12.06 6.19 9.13
C TYR A 167 11.07 5.26 9.84
N GLY A 168 9.87 5.04 9.28
CA GLY A 168 8.77 4.31 9.93
C GLY A 168 8.06 5.10 11.05
N MET A 169 8.49 6.34 11.30
CA MET A 169 7.89 7.23 12.29
C MET A 169 8.11 8.70 11.93
N VAL A 170 7.24 9.58 12.42
CA VAL A 170 7.42 11.04 12.40
C VAL A 170 6.88 11.63 13.69
N ILE A 171 7.60 12.59 14.26
CA ILE A 171 7.17 13.41 15.38
C ILE A 171 6.61 14.72 14.82
N VAL A 172 5.41 15.09 15.25
CA VAL A 172 4.76 16.34 14.86
C VAL A 172 4.65 17.23 16.08
N ASP A 173 5.35 18.35 16.05
CA ASP A 173 5.37 19.34 17.12
C ASP A 173 4.31 20.42 16.87
N GLY A 174 3.82 21.04 17.95
CA GLY A 174 2.89 22.18 17.90
C GLY A 174 1.42 21.82 17.72
N VAL A 175 1.05 20.53 17.71
CA VAL A 175 -0.36 20.12 17.83
C VAL A 175 -0.86 20.51 19.22
N GLU A 176 -2.01 21.18 19.31
CA GLU A 176 -2.59 21.55 20.60
C GLU A 176 -2.93 20.30 21.41
N ALA A 177 -2.52 20.27 22.69
CA ALA A 177 -2.66 19.13 23.60
C ALA A 177 -4.11 18.91 24.07
N ASN A 178 -5.02 18.68 23.13
CA ASN A 178 -6.38 18.23 23.41
C ASN A 178 -6.85 17.17 22.39
N PRO A 179 -7.84 16.33 22.77
CA PRO A 179 -8.34 15.26 21.91
C PRO A 179 -8.87 15.74 20.55
N HIS A 180 -9.58 16.87 20.55
CA HIS A 180 -10.22 17.41 19.35
C HIS A 180 -9.20 17.83 18.29
N ALA A 181 -8.17 18.60 18.67
CA ALA A 181 -7.09 19.00 17.77
C ALA A 181 -6.32 17.79 17.23
N THR A 182 -6.11 16.77 18.07
CA THR A 182 -5.48 15.51 17.67
C THR A 182 -6.30 14.80 16.60
N GLU A 183 -7.59 14.60 16.84
CA GLU A 183 -8.48 13.90 15.93
C GLU A 183 -8.61 14.65 14.60
N GLN A 184 -8.77 15.98 14.63
CA GLN A 184 -8.80 16.82 13.43
C GLN A 184 -7.52 16.68 12.60
N PHE A 185 -6.36 16.70 13.26
CA PHE A 185 -5.08 16.51 12.58
C PHE A 185 -4.98 15.11 11.96
N CYS A 186 -5.33 14.04 12.70
CA CYS A 186 -5.36 12.67 12.17
C CYS A 186 -6.26 12.55 10.93
N ARG A 187 -7.48 13.11 10.99
CA ARG A 187 -8.44 13.10 9.87
C ARG A 187 -7.94 13.86 8.64
N SER A 188 -7.08 14.85 8.82
CA SER A 188 -6.43 15.56 7.69
C SER A 188 -5.38 14.71 6.97
N ILE A 189 -4.86 13.67 7.63
CA ILE A 189 -3.85 12.75 7.08
C ILE A 189 -4.53 11.55 6.41
N ALA A 190 -5.41 10.86 7.13
CA ALA A 190 -6.07 9.65 6.65
C ALA A 190 -7.41 9.41 7.38
N PRO A 191 -8.33 8.62 6.79
CA PRO A 191 -9.49 8.13 7.53
C PRO A 191 -9.06 7.32 8.76
N ILE A 192 -9.74 7.56 9.88
CA ILE A 192 -9.53 6.81 11.11
C ILE A 192 -10.14 5.41 10.96
N HIS A 193 -9.38 4.38 11.30
CA HIS A 193 -9.83 2.99 11.26
C HIS A 193 -10.54 2.63 12.56
N ASN A 194 -11.85 2.35 12.49
CA ASN A 194 -12.63 1.97 13.66
C ASN A 194 -12.24 0.56 14.13
N THR A 195 -11.99 0.43 15.43
CA THR A 195 -11.79 -0.87 16.09
C THR A 195 -12.90 -1.12 17.11
N PHE A 196 -12.86 -2.25 17.81
CA PHE A 196 -13.77 -2.48 18.94
C PHE A 196 -13.45 -1.62 20.18
N PHE A 197 -12.32 -0.90 20.19
CA PHE A 197 -12.01 0.17 21.16
C PHE A 197 -12.55 1.54 20.72
N GLY A 198 -13.35 1.56 19.65
CA GLY A 198 -13.78 2.80 19.01
C GLY A 198 -12.81 3.28 17.92
N SER A 199 -13.08 4.48 17.43
CA SER A 199 -12.33 5.13 16.35
C SER A 199 -11.15 5.94 16.91
N PHE A 200 -11.38 6.67 17.98
CA PHE A 200 -10.43 7.53 18.66
C PHE A 200 -10.79 7.51 20.15
N TRP A 201 -9.79 7.35 21.01
CA TRP A 201 -9.99 7.34 22.45
C TRP A 201 -8.83 8.03 23.17
N VAL A 202 -9.12 8.51 24.36
CA VAL A 202 -8.14 9.06 25.31
C VAL A 202 -8.02 8.04 26.43
N PHE A 203 -6.80 7.78 26.88
CA PHE A 203 -6.56 6.86 27.97
C PHE A 203 -5.62 7.47 29.00
N SER A 204 -5.88 7.13 30.27
CA SER A 204 -5.04 7.49 31.40
C SER A 204 -4.96 6.33 32.39
N ASN A 205 -3.89 6.31 33.19
CA ASN A 205 -3.71 5.40 34.31
C ASN A 205 -4.56 5.78 35.54
N LYS A 206 -5.21 6.95 35.50
CA LYS A 206 -6.14 7.43 36.52
C LYS A 206 -7.54 7.06 36.06
N THR A 207 -7.94 5.82 36.32
CA THR A 207 -9.33 5.39 36.17
C THR A 207 -10.27 6.45 36.74
N GLN A 208 -11.18 6.95 35.90
CA GLN A 208 -12.27 7.91 36.19
C GLN A 208 -12.00 9.40 35.94
N GLU A 209 -11.62 9.79 34.71
CA GLU A 209 -12.14 11.06 34.19
C GLU A 209 -13.55 10.84 33.60
N LYS A 210 -14.49 11.73 33.93
CA LYS A 210 -15.91 11.58 33.58
C LYS A 210 -16.10 11.51 32.07
N GLY A 211 -16.39 10.32 31.56
CA GLY A 211 -16.74 10.09 30.15
C GLY A 211 -15.70 9.30 29.34
N GLU A 212 -14.60 8.86 29.95
CA GLU A 212 -13.60 8.02 29.27
C GLU A 212 -14.02 6.54 29.29
N GLU A 213 -14.03 5.89 28.13
CA GLU A 213 -14.27 4.45 28.00
C GLU A 213 -13.06 3.69 28.57
N TYR A 214 -13.26 3.01 29.70
CA TYR A 214 -12.25 2.13 30.27
C TYR A 214 -12.25 0.79 29.54
N HIS A 215 -11.10 0.40 29.01
CA HIS A 215 -10.88 -0.91 28.43
C HIS A 215 -9.89 -1.70 29.28
N GLU A 216 -10.19 -2.98 29.55
CA GLU A 216 -9.26 -3.90 30.22
C GLU A 216 -8.12 -4.26 29.26
N ASP A 217 -7.10 -3.40 29.19
CA ASP A 217 -5.87 -3.60 28.45
C ASP A 217 -4.68 -3.11 29.30
N THR A 218 -3.56 -3.83 29.21
CA THR A 218 -2.28 -3.46 29.84
C THR A 218 -1.84 -2.02 29.55
N ALA A 219 -2.28 -1.44 28.42
CA ALA A 219 -2.07 -0.05 28.05
C ALA A 219 -2.64 0.98 29.03
N TYR A 220 -3.64 0.61 29.84
CA TYR A 220 -4.32 1.51 30.79
C TYR A 220 -3.73 1.43 32.21
N GLY A 221 -2.70 0.60 32.41
CA GLY A 221 -2.00 0.43 33.68
C GLY A 221 -0.76 1.31 33.85
N ASN A 222 -0.04 1.10 34.95
CA ASN A 222 1.28 1.71 35.24
C ASN A 222 2.44 0.77 34.96
N GLU A 223 2.17 -0.39 34.37
CA GLU A 223 3.18 -1.40 34.08
C GLU A 223 4.02 -0.99 32.87
N SER A 224 5.30 -1.36 32.90
CA SER A 224 6.18 -1.13 31.76
C SER A 224 5.76 -2.03 30.61
N ILE A 225 5.50 -1.43 29.44
CA ILE A 225 5.19 -2.17 28.22
C ILE A 225 6.44 -2.18 27.33
N GLY A 226 6.97 -3.37 27.07
CA GLY A 226 8.13 -3.55 26.18
C GLY A 226 7.78 -3.27 24.71
N PRO A 227 8.77 -3.25 23.80
CA PRO A 227 8.52 -3.06 22.37
C PRO A 227 7.55 -4.11 21.82
N HIS A 228 6.47 -3.66 21.19
CA HIS A 228 5.44 -4.50 20.59
C HIS A 228 4.81 -3.78 19.39
N THR A 229 3.95 -4.50 18.67
CA THR A 229 3.08 -3.94 17.63
C THR A 229 1.63 -4.12 18.06
N ASP A 230 0.81 -3.10 17.85
CA ASP A 230 -0.59 -3.13 18.27
C ASP A 230 -1.49 -3.90 17.31
N GLY A 231 -2.60 -4.40 17.84
CA GLY A 231 -3.65 -4.99 17.04
C GLY A 231 -3.28 -6.30 16.35
N THR A 232 -2.28 -7.06 16.85
CA THR A 232 -1.84 -8.35 16.26
C THR A 232 -2.92 -9.42 16.20
N TYR A 233 -4.00 -9.27 16.98
CA TYR A 233 -5.20 -10.10 16.93
C TYR A 233 -6.17 -9.73 15.81
N PHE A 234 -5.97 -8.62 15.09
CA PHE A 234 -6.73 -8.30 13.88
C PHE A 234 -6.10 -8.96 12.66
N GLN A 235 -6.93 -9.48 11.76
CA GLN A 235 -6.46 -9.91 10.43
C GLN A 235 -5.95 -8.73 9.59
N GLN A 236 -6.53 -7.54 9.80
CA GLN A 236 -6.08 -6.29 9.23
C GLN A 236 -5.64 -5.39 10.38
N THR A 237 -4.37 -5.49 10.76
CA THR A 237 -3.82 -4.65 11.81
C THR A 237 -3.81 -3.18 11.36
N PRO A 238 -3.92 -2.21 12.28
CA PRO A 238 -3.81 -0.81 11.94
C PRO A 238 -2.53 -0.55 11.17
N GLY A 239 -2.70 0.03 9.98
CA GLY A 239 -1.58 0.52 9.21
C GLY A 239 -0.90 1.62 10.01
N ILE A 240 -1.65 2.65 10.41
CA ILE A 240 -1.17 3.82 11.17
C ILE A 240 -1.62 3.78 12.63
N GLN A 241 -0.73 4.07 13.58
CA GLN A 241 -1.04 4.32 14.98
C GLN A 241 -0.57 5.72 15.38
N VAL A 242 -1.39 6.48 16.10
CA VAL A 242 -1.07 7.84 16.57
C VAL A 242 -1.22 7.92 18.09
N PHE A 243 -0.15 8.33 18.75
CA PHE A 243 -0.14 8.72 20.16
C PHE A 243 0.04 10.22 20.30
N HIS A 244 -0.70 10.87 21.19
CA HIS A 244 -0.47 12.26 21.55
C HIS A 244 -0.44 12.36 23.07
N CYS A 245 0.69 12.80 23.62
CA CYS A 245 0.81 13.06 25.05
C CYS A 245 0.06 14.36 25.39
N LEU A 246 -1.09 14.23 26.06
CA LEU A 246 -1.88 15.37 26.54
C LEU A 246 -1.39 15.83 27.92
N HIS A 247 -0.94 14.89 28.75
CA HIS A 247 -0.39 15.12 30.07
C HIS A 247 0.86 14.27 30.28
N VAL A 248 1.95 14.90 30.72
CA VAL A 248 3.22 14.23 31.01
C VAL A 248 3.15 13.59 32.39
N ALA A 249 3.72 12.40 32.54
CA ALA A 249 3.83 11.73 33.83
C ALA A 249 4.86 12.44 34.74
N GLU A 250 4.62 12.42 36.05
CA GLU A 250 5.57 12.98 37.03
C GLU A 250 6.90 12.22 37.07
N ARG A 251 6.87 10.90 36.81
CA ARG A 251 8.04 10.03 36.74
C ARG A 251 7.79 8.87 35.77
N GLY A 252 8.77 8.58 34.92
CA GLY A 252 8.66 7.50 33.92
C GLY A 252 7.74 7.88 32.77
N GLY A 253 7.14 6.88 32.11
CA GLY A 253 6.32 7.10 30.92
C GLY A 253 7.13 7.42 29.66
N ASP A 254 8.42 7.12 29.67
CA ASP A 254 9.30 7.31 28.52
C ASP A 254 8.84 6.47 27.34
N THR A 255 8.82 7.06 26.15
CA THR A 255 8.50 6.32 24.93
C THR A 255 9.74 5.61 24.41
N LEU A 256 9.64 4.28 24.24
CA LEU A 256 10.67 3.45 23.63
C LEU A 256 10.23 2.98 22.25
N LEU A 257 11.08 3.18 21.24
CA LEU A 257 10.88 2.64 19.90
C LEU A 257 12.04 1.78 19.43
N VAL A 258 11.68 0.79 18.62
CA VAL A 258 12.62 -0.15 18.01
C VAL A 258 12.27 -0.31 16.54
N ASP A 259 13.27 -0.24 15.65
CA ASP A 259 13.11 -0.61 14.26
C ASP A 259 13.03 -2.14 14.11
N GLY A 260 11.82 -2.64 13.89
CA GLY A 260 11.58 -4.07 13.65
C GLY A 260 12.32 -4.62 12.43
N LEU A 261 12.52 -3.82 11.38
CA LEU A 261 13.29 -4.23 10.20
C LEU A 261 14.78 -4.37 10.52
N TYR A 262 15.32 -3.46 11.33
CA TYR A 262 16.69 -3.58 11.84
C TYR A 262 16.87 -4.89 12.62
N CYS A 263 15.98 -5.14 13.59
CA CYS A 263 16.00 -6.35 14.41
C CYS A 263 15.87 -7.63 13.58
N ALA A 264 14.94 -7.66 12.62
CA ALA A 264 14.74 -8.80 11.73
C ALA A 264 15.98 -9.07 10.86
N ASN A 265 16.62 -8.02 10.33
CA ASN A 265 17.85 -8.15 9.55
C ASN A 265 19.04 -8.62 10.40
N GLN A 266 19.12 -8.19 11.65
CA GLN A 266 20.14 -8.67 12.59
C GLN A 266 19.91 -10.15 12.93
N LEU A 267 18.67 -10.56 13.22
CA LEU A 267 18.32 -11.96 13.45
C LEU A 267 18.67 -12.83 12.25
N LYS A 268 18.32 -12.39 11.04
CA LYS A 268 18.65 -13.10 9.79
C LYS A 268 20.14 -13.38 9.64
N LYS A 269 21.00 -12.45 10.06
CA LYS A 269 22.47 -12.60 10.00
C LYS A 269 23.01 -13.49 11.13
N GLN A 270 22.47 -13.35 12.34
CA GLN A 270 23.00 -14.00 13.54
C GLN A 270 22.48 -15.43 13.73
N ASN A 271 21.21 -15.66 13.37
CA ASN A 271 20.55 -16.96 13.47
C ASN A 271 19.53 -17.10 12.31
N PRO A 272 19.99 -17.51 11.11
CA PRO A 272 19.13 -17.67 9.94
C PRO A 272 18.00 -18.68 10.16
N GLU A 273 18.22 -19.70 10.98
CA GLU A 273 17.22 -20.73 11.27
C GLU A 273 16.08 -20.19 12.13
N ALA A 274 16.40 -19.43 13.19
CA ALA A 274 15.37 -18.74 13.97
C ALA A 274 14.59 -17.72 13.11
N PHE A 275 15.28 -16.98 12.24
CA PHE A 275 14.62 -16.08 11.29
C PHE A 275 13.65 -16.85 10.39
N ARG A 276 14.09 -17.97 9.78
CA ARG A 276 13.27 -18.82 8.92
C ARG A 276 12.02 -19.29 9.66
N ILE A 277 12.17 -19.84 10.86
CA ILE A 277 11.06 -20.34 11.67
C ILE A 277 10.02 -19.22 11.92
N LEU A 278 10.48 -18.05 12.39
CA LEU A 278 9.58 -16.93 12.70
C LEU A 278 8.88 -16.33 11.46
N THR A 279 9.48 -16.46 10.27
CA THR A 279 8.87 -15.98 9.02
C THR A 279 7.94 -17.00 8.36
N GLU A 280 8.07 -18.29 8.66
CA GLU A 280 7.33 -19.37 7.98
C GLU A 280 6.21 -19.97 8.85
N HIS A 281 6.32 -19.89 10.17
CA HIS A 281 5.32 -20.43 11.09
C HIS A 281 4.40 -19.34 11.64
N LYS A 282 3.10 -19.49 11.40
CA LYS A 282 2.07 -18.57 11.91
C LYS A 282 1.86 -18.77 13.41
N VAL A 283 1.79 -17.65 14.14
CA VAL A 283 1.43 -17.61 15.56
C VAL A 283 0.01 -17.08 15.71
N SER A 284 -0.79 -17.70 16.57
CA SER A 284 -2.15 -17.24 16.89
C SER A 284 -2.12 -16.15 17.96
N TYR A 285 -2.81 -15.04 17.72
CA TYR A 285 -2.98 -13.93 18.66
C TYR A 285 -4.45 -13.82 19.06
N PHE A 286 -4.72 -13.55 20.34
CA PHE A 286 -6.09 -13.45 20.88
C PHE A 286 -6.21 -12.16 21.70
N PRO A 287 -7.29 -11.37 21.56
CA PRO A 287 -7.49 -10.20 22.41
C PRO A 287 -7.98 -10.65 23.81
N ILE A 288 -7.50 -9.98 24.86
CA ILE A 288 -7.85 -10.27 26.27
C ILE A 288 -9.37 -10.24 26.49
N LEU A 289 -10.09 -9.33 25.80
CA LEU A 289 -11.55 -9.22 25.84
C LEU A 289 -12.31 -10.49 25.40
N LEU A 290 -11.69 -11.38 24.60
CA LEU A 290 -12.31 -12.65 24.20
C LEU A 290 -12.07 -13.78 25.20
N ILE A 291 -10.99 -13.72 25.97
CA ILE A 291 -10.60 -14.82 26.88
C ILE A 291 -11.59 -14.92 28.05
N PHE A 292 -12.11 -13.79 28.55
CA PHE A 292 -13.12 -13.77 29.61
C PHE A 292 -14.54 -14.16 29.16
N LYS A 293 -14.84 -14.19 27.85
CA LYS A 293 -16.15 -14.65 27.31
C LYS A 293 -16.18 -16.13 26.92
N LEU A 294 -15.04 -16.83 26.94
CA LEU A 294 -14.97 -18.26 26.65
C LEU A 294 -15.07 -19.15 27.91
N GLN A 295 -15.72 -18.66 28.97
CA GLN A 295 -16.33 -19.56 29.96
C GLN A 295 -17.64 -20.12 29.41
N THR A 296 -17.53 -21.28 28.76
CA THR A 296 -18.60 -22.27 28.53
C THR A 296 -20.01 -21.73 28.26
N PHE A 297 -20.34 -21.48 26.98
CA PHE A 297 -21.72 -21.63 26.52
C PHE A 297 -21.83 -22.91 25.70
N ARG A 298 -22.40 -23.95 26.33
CA ARG A 298 -23.01 -25.07 25.62
C ARG A 298 -24.12 -24.52 24.72
N TYR A 299 -24.05 -24.87 23.45
CA TYR A 299 -25.07 -24.59 22.44
C TYR A 299 -26.50 -24.86 22.92
N ARG A 300 -27.39 -23.89 22.77
CA ARG A 300 -28.77 -24.10 22.32
C ARG A 300 -29.11 -23.02 21.30
N SER A 301 -29.36 -23.46 20.08
CA SER A 301 -29.78 -22.76 18.87
C SER A 301 -30.46 -21.41 19.06
N TYR A 302 -30.03 -20.39 18.30
CA TYR A 302 -30.85 -19.73 17.27
C TYR A 302 -29.92 -19.24 16.15
N ARG A 303 -30.32 -19.54 14.91
CA ARG A 303 -29.58 -19.28 13.67
C ARG A 303 -29.58 -17.78 13.33
N ILE A 304 -28.43 -17.24 12.96
CA ILE A 304 -28.33 -16.34 11.79
C ILE A 304 -27.16 -16.86 10.95
N LEU A 305 -27.50 -17.26 9.74
CA LEU A 305 -26.68 -17.96 8.76
C LEU A 305 -26.28 -16.91 7.72
N TRP A 306 -24.99 -16.61 7.58
CA TRP A 306 -24.47 -15.96 6.39
C TRP A 306 -23.66 -17.00 5.61
N PHE A 307 -24.23 -17.47 4.50
CA PHE A 307 -23.46 -18.14 3.46
C PHE A 307 -22.93 -17.09 2.49
N LEU A 308 -21.66 -17.16 2.14
CA LEU A 308 -21.12 -16.75 0.84
C LEU A 308 -19.87 -17.58 0.53
N THR A 309 -20.14 -18.67 -0.19
CA THR A 309 -19.39 -19.32 -1.28
C THR A 309 -17.88 -19.03 -1.44
N GLY A 310 -17.11 -20.11 -1.40
CA GLY A 310 -15.80 -20.27 -2.03
C GLY A 310 -15.48 -21.76 -2.17
N PHE A 311 -15.68 -22.28 -3.38
CA PHE A 311 -15.50 -23.67 -3.81
C PHE A 311 -14.03 -24.13 -3.78
N GLU A 312 -13.84 -25.42 -3.46
CA GLU A 312 -12.86 -26.42 -3.96
C GLU A 312 -11.32 -26.10 -3.94
N GLN A 313 -10.39 -27.04 -3.81
CA GLN A 313 -10.40 -28.50 -4.00
C GLN A 313 -9.19 -29.14 -3.29
N GLU A 314 -9.30 -30.44 -3.02
CA GLU A 314 -8.23 -31.35 -2.60
C GLU A 314 -7.03 -31.38 -3.55
N MET A 315 -5.82 -31.39 -2.99
CA MET A 315 -4.78 -32.43 -3.16
C MET A 315 -3.76 -32.32 -2.03
#